data_AF-A0A2V8FPX6-F1
#
_entry.id   AF-A0A2V8FPX6-F1
#
_cell.length_a   1.000
_cell.length_b   1.000
_cell.length_c   1.000
_cell.angle_alpha   90.00
_cell.angle_beta   90.00
_cell.angle_gamma   90.00
#
_symmetry.space_group_name_H-M   'P 1'
#
loop_
_entity.id
_entity.type
_entity.pdbx_description
1 polymer ?
#
loop_
_entity_poly.entity_id
_entity_poly.type
_entity_poly.pdbx_seq_one_letter_code
_entity_poly.pdbx_strand_id
1 'polypeptide(L)'
;MTRALELEPKLAAARNALGVLALKRGDLAGADREIRAAIAEKPDVRLAHYNLALLAEQQGDLQRAIAEYKKEIDLHANSYKAAFNLGRLYERVGDRSGQIDAYGRAIGMNPSFAEGHLFLAKLYLDLEQNFDEAVRLARKGLELAPDSEYAPLGHYVIADIYSRRGRRAEAEHEAARGRALEHPQKPRH
;
A
#
# COMPACT_ATOMS: atom_id res chain seq x y z
N MET A 1 41.52 4.54 4.28
CA MET A 1 40.34 5.27 3.76
C MET A 1 39.21 4.32 3.34
N THR A 2 39.49 3.15 2.78
CA THR A 2 38.51 2.12 2.36
C THR A 2 37.62 1.59 3.48
N ARG A 3 38.15 1.33 4.68
CA ARG A 3 37.37 0.75 5.79
C ARG A 3 36.34 1.70 6.40
N ALA A 4 36.56 3.01 6.34
CA ALA A 4 35.58 4.01 6.82
C ALA A 4 34.38 4.09 5.87
N LEU A 5 34.64 4.14 4.55
CA LEU A 5 33.60 4.14 3.51
C LEU A 5 32.77 2.85 3.48
N GLU A 6 33.33 1.71 3.92
CA GLU A 6 32.58 0.45 4.06
C GLU A 6 31.74 0.36 5.35
N LEU A 7 32.07 1.14 6.37
CA LEU A 7 31.37 1.16 7.66
C LEU A 7 30.18 2.12 7.66
N GLU A 8 30.29 3.24 6.95
CA GLU A 8 29.24 4.27 6.86
C GLU A 8 27.88 3.70 6.38
N PRO A 9 27.78 2.90 5.29
CA PRO A 9 26.50 2.32 4.87
C PRO A 9 25.90 1.33 5.88
N LYS A 10 26.75 0.64 6.65
CA LYS A 10 26.32 -0.31 7.68
C LYS A 10 25.81 0.42 8.92
N LEU A 11 26.43 1.55 9.27
CA LEU A 11 26.01 2.38 10.38
C LEU A 11 24.65 3.03 10.10
N ALA A 12 24.46 3.57 8.90
CA ALA A 12 23.20 4.20 8.51
C ALA A 12 22.03 3.19 8.50
N ALA A 13 22.26 1.97 7.98
CA ALA A 13 21.27 0.89 8.04
C ALA A 13 20.96 0.48 9.49
N ALA A 14 21.97 0.40 10.37
CA ALA A 14 21.79 0.09 11.78
C ALA A 14 20.98 1.17 12.51
N ARG A 15 21.22 2.45 12.22
CA ARG A 15 20.44 3.57 12.77
C ARG A 15 18.98 3.53 12.34
N ASN A 16 18.70 3.24 11.06
CA ASN A 16 17.32 3.05 10.61
C ASN A 16 16.63 1.89 11.37
N ALA A 17 17.34 0.78 11.58
CA ALA A 17 16.81 -0.35 12.37
C ALA A 17 16.55 0.02 13.83
N LEU A 18 17.42 0.80 14.47
CA LEU A 18 17.21 1.33 15.83
C LEU A 18 15.96 2.22 15.89
N GLY A 19 15.75 3.05 14.87
CA GLY A 19 14.55 3.87 14.75
C GLY A 19 13.26 3.04 14.67
N VAL A 20 13.26 1.96 13.88
CA VAL A 20 12.13 1.01 13.83
C VAL A 20 11.90 0.34 15.18
N LEU A 21 12.95 -0.01 15.91
CA LEU A 21 12.82 -0.56 17.27
C LEU A 21 12.30 0.46 18.28
N ALA A 22 12.62 1.74 18.11
CA ALA A 22 12.05 2.82 18.92
C ALA A 22 10.55 3.02 18.62
N LEU A 23 10.14 2.98 17.34
CA LEU A 23 8.72 2.99 16.94
C LEU A 23 7.92 1.88 17.61
N LYS A 24 8.42 0.64 17.57
CA LYS A 24 7.76 -0.51 18.20
C LYS A 24 7.60 -0.37 19.71
N ARG A 25 8.45 0.44 20.36
CA ARG A 25 8.40 0.75 21.80
C ARG A 25 7.56 2.00 22.11
N GLY A 26 7.00 2.67 21.11
CA GLY A 26 6.28 3.93 21.28
C GLY A 26 7.17 5.15 21.49
N ASP A 27 8.50 5.01 21.40
CA ASP A 27 9.44 6.12 21.48
C ASP A 27 9.52 6.84 20.13
N LEU A 28 8.52 7.68 19.86
CA LEU A 28 8.39 8.41 18.59
C LEU A 28 9.54 9.41 18.39
N ALA A 29 10.02 10.04 19.47
CA ALA A 29 11.10 11.02 19.40
C ALA A 29 12.45 10.33 19.12
N GLY A 30 12.72 9.20 19.79
CA GLY A 30 13.88 8.38 19.51
C GLY A 30 13.85 7.83 18.08
N ALA A 31 12.69 7.37 17.61
CA ALA A 31 12.52 6.93 16.23
C ALA A 31 12.88 8.03 15.22
N ASP A 32 12.33 9.23 15.38
CA ASP A 32 12.61 10.38 14.52
C ASP A 32 14.11 10.67 14.45
N ARG A 33 14.74 10.73 15.63
CA ARG A 33 16.17 11.01 15.77
C ARG A 33 17.03 9.99 15.05
N GLU A 34 16.83 8.70 15.33
CA GLU A 34 17.68 7.64 14.74
C GLU A 34 17.49 7.53 13.22
N ILE A 35 16.27 7.64 12.71
CA ILE A 35 16.02 7.55 11.26
C ILE A 35 16.56 8.78 10.53
N ARG A 36 16.39 9.99 11.07
CA ARG A 36 17.00 11.20 10.49
C ARG A 36 18.52 11.14 10.52
N ALA A 37 19.10 10.59 11.59
CA ALA A 37 20.52 10.38 11.69
C ALA A 37 21.04 9.36 10.66
N ALA A 38 20.25 8.34 10.33
CA ALA A 38 20.55 7.42 9.22
C ALA A 38 20.56 8.14 7.87
N ILE A 39 19.54 8.97 7.59
CA ILE A 39 19.42 9.73 6.34
C ILE A 39 20.54 10.77 6.21
N ALA A 40 20.95 11.41 7.31
CA ALA A 40 22.04 12.37 7.32
C ALA A 40 23.40 11.73 6.97
N GLU A 41 23.60 10.45 7.35
CA GLU A 41 24.79 9.68 6.96
C GLU A 41 24.71 9.17 5.53
N LYS A 42 23.54 8.70 5.11
CA LYS A 42 23.29 8.20 3.76
C LYS A 42 21.87 8.58 3.31
N PRO A 43 21.71 9.50 2.35
CA PRO A 43 20.38 9.97 1.94
C PRO A 43 19.46 8.90 1.35
N ASP A 44 20.02 7.82 0.77
CA ASP A 44 19.30 6.71 0.13
C ASP A 44 19.32 5.43 0.99
N VAL A 45 19.31 5.54 2.33
CA VAL A 45 19.08 4.34 3.17
C VAL A 45 17.71 3.77 2.85
N ARG A 46 17.70 2.53 2.37
CA ARG A 46 16.48 1.79 2.03
C ARG A 46 15.49 1.78 3.20
N LEU A 47 14.22 2.08 2.91
CA LEU A 47 13.12 2.18 3.86
C LEU A 47 13.22 3.29 4.91
N ALA A 48 14.26 4.13 4.91
CA ALA A 48 14.37 5.18 5.93
C ALA A 48 13.27 6.24 5.76
N HIS A 49 13.03 6.69 4.54
CA HIS A 49 11.94 7.62 4.23
C HIS A 49 10.57 6.95 4.40
N TYR A 50 10.44 5.67 4.05
CA TYR A 50 9.24 4.87 4.38
C TYR A 50 8.94 4.86 5.89
N ASN A 51 9.95 4.63 6.73
CA ASN A 51 9.78 4.57 8.18
C ASN A 51 9.47 5.95 8.79
N LEU A 52 10.06 7.04 8.26
CA LEU A 52 9.67 8.40 8.65
C LEU A 52 8.23 8.72 8.25
N ALA A 53 7.77 8.22 7.09
CA ALA A 53 6.38 8.40 6.67
C ALA A 53 5.42 7.70 7.64
N LEU A 54 5.69 6.44 8.01
CA LEU A 54 4.91 5.72 9.01
C LEU A 54 4.88 6.41 10.37
N LEU A 55 6.04 6.91 10.82
CA LEU A 55 6.14 7.70 12.06
C LEU A 55 5.25 8.94 11.98
N ALA A 56 5.32 9.69 10.87
CA ALA A 56 4.51 10.89 10.67
C ALA A 56 3.00 10.56 10.62
N GLU A 57 2.60 9.45 10.00
CA GLU A 57 1.21 8.98 10.05
C GLU A 57 0.75 8.68 11.49
N GLN A 58 1.59 8.05 12.30
CA GLN A 58 1.29 7.76 13.71
C GLN A 58 1.18 9.05 14.54
N GLN A 59 1.89 10.11 14.16
CA GLN A 59 1.80 11.44 14.77
C GLN A 59 0.61 12.27 14.23
N GLY A 60 -0.08 11.79 13.20
CA GLY A 60 -1.15 12.54 12.54
C GLY A 60 -0.67 13.61 11.55
N ASP A 61 0.64 13.73 11.31
CA ASP A 61 1.22 14.66 10.35
C ASP A 61 1.18 14.07 8.93
N LEU A 62 -0.01 14.15 8.32
CA LEU A 62 -0.26 13.55 7.01
C LEU A 62 0.56 14.22 5.89
N GLN A 63 0.83 15.52 5.99
CA GLN A 63 1.60 16.25 4.98
C GLN A 63 3.07 15.81 4.98
N ARG A 64 3.65 15.65 6.17
CA ARG A 64 4.99 15.08 6.31
C ARG A 64 5.02 13.65 5.81
N ALA A 65 4.04 12.81 6.14
CA ALA A 65 3.98 11.44 5.66
C ALA A 65 3.94 11.37 4.12
N ILE A 66 3.14 12.21 3.46
CA ILE A 66 3.12 12.32 1.98
C ILE A 66 4.51 12.65 1.43
N ALA A 67 5.18 13.64 2.02
CA ALA A 67 6.50 14.08 1.57
C ALA A 67 7.55 12.97 1.70
N GLU A 68 7.54 12.24 2.81
CA GLU A 68 8.50 11.15 3.05
C GLU A 68 8.20 9.92 2.17
N TYR A 69 6.93 9.55 1.93
CA TYR A 69 6.62 8.49 0.97
C TYR A 69 7.07 8.85 -0.46
N LYS A 70 6.87 10.10 -0.90
CA LYS A 70 7.34 10.55 -2.21
C LYS A 70 8.86 10.39 -2.34
N LYS A 71 9.62 10.81 -1.33
CA LYS A 71 11.09 10.63 -1.32
C LYS A 71 11.50 9.15 -1.41
N GLU A 72 10.88 8.26 -0.63
CA GLU A 72 11.19 6.81 -0.70
C GLU A 72 10.95 6.26 -2.12
N ILE A 73 9.87 6.70 -2.75
CA ILE A 73 9.50 6.27 -4.10
C ILE A 73 10.50 6.81 -5.14
N ASP A 74 10.94 8.04 -4.99
CA ASP A 74 11.87 8.68 -5.94
C ASP A 74 13.29 8.13 -5.82
N LEU A 75 13.71 7.72 -4.61
CA LEU A 75 15.03 7.15 -4.34
C LEU A 75 15.14 5.65 -4.68
N HIS A 76 14.02 4.92 -4.68
CA HIS A 76 14.04 3.46 -4.78
C HIS A 76 13.00 2.91 -5.76
N ALA A 77 13.49 2.27 -6.82
CA ALA A 77 12.68 1.77 -7.94
C ALA A 77 11.63 0.70 -7.56
N ASN A 78 11.79 0.01 -6.43
CA ASN A 78 10.87 -1.05 -5.99
C ASN A 78 10.22 -0.71 -4.63
N SER A 79 9.63 0.48 -4.56
CA SER A 79 8.94 1.00 -3.37
C SER A 79 7.41 0.95 -3.51
N TYR A 80 6.88 -0.13 -4.08
CA TYR A 80 5.43 -0.27 -4.31
C TYR A 80 4.60 -0.16 -3.01
N LYS A 81 5.13 -0.59 -1.86
CA LYS A 81 4.47 -0.43 -0.55
C LYS A 81 4.37 1.03 -0.12
N ALA A 82 5.39 1.84 -0.40
CA ALA A 82 5.35 3.28 -0.15
C ALA A 82 4.31 3.96 -1.06
N ALA A 83 4.27 3.59 -2.34
CA ALA A 83 3.28 4.09 -3.29
C ALA A 83 1.85 3.68 -2.88
N PHE A 84 1.64 2.45 -2.42
CA PHE A 84 0.35 1.99 -1.91
C PHE A 84 -0.09 2.76 -0.66
N ASN A 85 0.80 2.92 0.33
CA ASN A 85 0.48 3.69 1.53
C ASN A 85 0.22 5.17 1.21
N LEU A 86 0.95 5.74 0.25
CA LEU A 86 0.70 7.08 -0.25
C LEU A 86 -0.71 7.21 -0.86
N GLY A 87 -1.17 6.20 -1.62
CA GLY A 87 -2.54 6.15 -2.12
C GLY A 87 -3.58 6.15 -1.00
N ARG A 88 -3.41 5.30 0.01
CA ARG A 88 -4.27 5.30 1.21
C ARG A 88 -4.27 6.63 1.95
N LEU A 89 -3.12 7.31 1.97
CA LEU A 89 -3.00 8.61 2.62
C LEU A 89 -3.74 9.70 1.83
N TYR A 90 -3.67 9.65 0.49
CA TYR A 90 -4.45 10.51 -0.39
C TYR A 90 -5.96 10.32 -0.23
N GLU A 91 -6.43 9.10 -0.01
CA GLU A 91 -7.83 8.83 0.36
C GLU A 91 -8.25 9.61 1.60
N ARG A 92 -7.43 9.59 2.65
CA ARG A 92 -7.69 10.27 3.93
C ARG A 92 -7.75 11.78 3.80
N VAL A 93 -7.01 12.37 2.85
CA VAL A 93 -7.02 13.82 2.59
C VAL A 93 -7.93 14.21 1.43
N GLY A 94 -8.66 13.26 0.82
CA GLY A 94 -9.60 13.51 -0.26
C GLY A 94 -8.98 13.78 -1.64
N ASP A 95 -7.69 13.53 -1.83
CA ASP A 95 -7.01 13.72 -3.12
C ASP A 95 -7.16 12.50 -4.02
N ARG A 96 -8.25 12.47 -4.77
CA ARG A 96 -8.60 11.35 -5.67
C ARG A 96 -7.59 11.18 -6.80
N SER A 97 -7.06 12.28 -7.35
CA SER A 97 -6.08 12.20 -8.45
C SER A 97 -4.77 11.61 -7.95
N GLY A 98 -4.27 12.11 -6.81
CA GLY A 98 -3.09 11.57 -6.16
C GLY A 98 -3.25 10.10 -5.79
N GLN A 99 -4.45 9.69 -5.35
CA GLN A 99 -4.75 8.30 -5.02
C GLN A 99 -4.65 7.37 -6.24
N ILE A 100 -5.26 7.74 -7.38
CA ILE A 100 -5.19 6.97 -8.63
C ILE A 100 -3.73 6.82 -9.04
N ASP A 101 -2.97 7.92 -9.08
CA ASP A 101 -1.57 7.91 -9.49
C ASP A 101 -0.72 7.03 -8.58
N ALA A 102 -0.91 7.13 -7.26
CA ALA A 102 -0.14 6.37 -6.29
C ALA A 102 -0.40 4.86 -6.37
N TYR A 103 -1.67 4.44 -6.48
CA TYR A 103 -2.00 3.03 -6.71
C TYR A 103 -1.51 2.53 -8.07
N GLY A 104 -1.65 3.33 -9.13
CA GLY A 104 -1.11 3.05 -10.45
C GLY A 104 0.42 2.82 -10.44
N ARG A 105 1.16 3.67 -9.72
CA ARG A 105 2.60 3.49 -9.51
C ARG A 105 2.92 2.22 -8.73
N ALA A 106 2.16 1.90 -7.70
CA ALA A 106 2.36 0.67 -6.92
C ALA A 106 2.24 -0.59 -7.79
N ILE A 107 1.18 -0.69 -8.60
CA ILE A 107 1.00 -1.82 -9.53
C ILE A 107 2.03 -1.80 -10.68
N GLY A 108 2.49 -0.62 -11.11
CA GLY A 108 3.53 -0.49 -12.12
C GLY A 108 4.90 -0.98 -11.62
N MET A 109 5.24 -0.70 -10.35
CA MET A 109 6.46 -1.20 -9.72
C MET A 109 6.39 -2.70 -9.39
N ASN A 110 5.22 -3.19 -8.98
CA ASN A 110 4.98 -4.60 -8.70
C ASN A 110 3.65 -5.07 -9.30
N PRO A 111 3.66 -5.60 -10.54
CA PRO A 111 2.45 -6.11 -11.18
C PRO A 111 1.79 -7.29 -10.48
N SER A 112 2.50 -7.98 -9.59
CA SER A 112 1.98 -9.11 -8.80
C SER A 112 1.41 -8.68 -7.45
N PHE A 113 1.32 -7.37 -7.17
CA PHE A 113 0.77 -6.84 -5.94
C PHE A 113 -0.77 -6.86 -5.96
N ALA A 114 -1.36 -7.96 -5.49
CA ALA A 114 -2.80 -8.18 -5.51
C ALA A 114 -3.61 -7.06 -4.86
N GLU A 115 -3.20 -6.59 -3.67
CA GLU A 115 -3.90 -5.50 -2.97
C GLU A 115 -3.94 -4.21 -3.80
N GLY A 116 -2.85 -3.85 -4.48
CA GLY A 116 -2.83 -2.66 -5.34
C GLY A 116 -3.88 -2.71 -6.45
N HIS A 117 -4.07 -3.87 -7.08
CA HIS A 117 -5.11 -4.07 -8.10
C HIS A 117 -6.52 -3.96 -7.50
N LEU A 118 -6.77 -4.60 -6.35
CA LEU A 118 -8.08 -4.60 -5.70
C LEU A 118 -8.50 -3.20 -5.22
N PHE A 119 -7.58 -2.45 -4.62
CA PHE A 119 -7.87 -1.10 -4.13
C PHE A 119 -8.01 -0.08 -5.27
N LEU A 120 -7.27 -0.21 -6.37
CA LEU A 120 -7.49 0.63 -7.54
C LEU A 120 -8.84 0.31 -8.21
N ALA A 121 -9.22 -0.97 -8.28
CA ALA A 121 -10.54 -1.37 -8.76
C ALA A 121 -11.66 -0.77 -7.90
N LYS A 122 -11.53 -0.86 -6.57
CA LYS A 122 -12.46 -0.22 -5.62
C LYS A 122 -12.55 1.28 -5.86
N LEU A 123 -11.41 1.96 -6.04
CA LEU A 123 -11.38 3.40 -6.28
C LEU A 123 -12.12 3.78 -7.57
N TYR A 124 -11.92 3.04 -8.66
CA TYR A 124 -12.68 3.30 -9.89
C TYR A 124 -14.18 3.08 -9.73
N LEU A 125 -14.59 2.08 -8.95
CA LEU A 125 -15.99 1.90 -8.57
C LEU A 125 -16.53 3.09 -7.77
N ASP A 126 -15.82 3.52 -6.73
CA ASP A 126 -16.21 4.64 -5.86
C ASP A 126 -16.31 5.98 -6.62
N LEU A 127 -15.49 6.15 -7.65
CA LEU A 127 -15.51 7.31 -8.54
C LEU A 127 -16.56 7.21 -9.66
N GLU A 128 -17.22 6.05 -9.79
CA GLU A 128 -18.15 5.72 -10.88
C GLU A 128 -17.52 5.88 -12.27
N GLN A 129 -16.25 5.48 -12.39
CA GLN A 129 -15.44 5.66 -13.59
C GLN A 129 -14.78 4.35 -14.00
N ASN A 130 -14.48 4.23 -15.30
CA ASN A 130 -13.63 3.14 -15.84
C ASN A 130 -14.06 1.72 -15.40
N PHE A 131 -15.36 1.42 -15.37
CA PHE A 131 -15.88 0.15 -14.85
C PHE A 131 -15.29 -1.11 -15.50
N ASP A 132 -14.99 -1.09 -16.80
CA ASP A 132 -14.34 -2.24 -17.44
C ASP A 132 -12.93 -2.48 -16.89
N GLU A 133 -12.19 -1.40 -16.65
CA GLU A 133 -10.86 -1.46 -16.05
C GLU A 133 -10.93 -1.87 -14.58
N ALA A 134 -11.91 -1.37 -13.82
CA ALA A 134 -12.17 -1.81 -12.45
C ALA A 134 -12.42 -3.32 -12.37
N VAL A 135 -13.26 -3.87 -13.25
CA VAL A 135 -13.50 -5.32 -13.32
C VAL A 135 -12.22 -6.08 -13.70
N ARG A 136 -11.43 -5.56 -14.66
CA ARG A 136 -10.15 -6.17 -15.06
C ARG A 136 -9.15 -6.23 -13.90
N LEU A 137 -8.99 -5.12 -13.18
CA LEU A 137 -8.12 -5.01 -12.01
C LEU A 137 -8.60 -5.92 -10.87
N ALA A 138 -9.89 -5.91 -10.56
CA ALA A 138 -10.46 -6.79 -9.53
C ALA A 138 -10.20 -8.27 -9.85
N ARG A 139 -10.44 -8.69 -11.10
CA ARG A 139 -10.13 -10.05 -11.57
C ARG A 139 -8.65 -10.37 -11.43
N LYS A 140 -7.75 -9.44 -11.79
CA LYS A 140 -6.31 -9.66 -11.66
C LYS A 140 -5.88 -9.81 -10.20
N GLY A 141 -6.42 -8.99 -9.30
CA GLY A 141 -6.17 -9.11 -7.86
C GLY A 141 -6.61 -10.48 -7.30
N LEU A 142 -7.82 -10.93 -7.69
CA LEU A 142 -8.35 -12.24 -7.32
C LEU A 142 -7.54 -13.41 -7.91
N GLU A 143 -7.03 -13.29 -9.13
CA GLU A 143 -6.14 -14.29 -9.75
C GLU A 143 -4.82 -14.41 -8.99
N LEU A 144 -4.24 -13.27 -8.59
CA LEU A 144 -2.95 -13.23 -7.88
C LEU A 144 -3.05 -13.74 -6.44
N ALA A 145 -4.15 -13.49 -5.75
CA ALA A 145 -4.34 -13.87 -4.35
C ALA A 145 -5.81 -14.21 -4.03
N PRO A 146 -6.30 -15.38 -4.49
CA PRO A 146 -7.72 -15.76 -4.38
C PRO A 146 -8.21 -15.95 -2.95
N ASP A 147 -7.30 -16.29 -2.03
CA ASP A 147 -7.61 -16.54 -0.61
C ASP A 147 -7.11 -15.40 0.30
N SER A 148 -6.76 -14.24 -0.26
CA SER A 148 -6.34 -13.09 0.54
C SER A 148 -7.49 -12.52 1.37
N GLU A 149 -7.17 -11.84 2.48
CA GLU A 149 -8.15 -11.10 3.29
C GLU A 149 -8.93 -10.04 2.49
N TYR A 150 -8.36 -9.57 1.37
CA TYR A 150 -8.98 -8.61 0.46
C TYR A 150 -9.72 -9.25 -0.71
N ALA A 151 -9.70 -10.58 -0.87
CA ALA A 151 -10.43 -11.24 -1.95
C ALA A 151 -11.95 -10.95 -1.93
N PRO A 152 -12.65 -10.87 -0.78
CA PRO A 152 -14.04 -10.42 -0.75
C PRO A 152 -14.26 -9.06 -1.44
N LEU A 153 -13.33 -8.11 -1.27
CA LEU A 153 -13.41 -6.79 -1.92
C LEU A 153 -13.47 -6.91 -3.45
N GLY A 154 -12.62 -7.77 -4.03
CA GLY A 154 -12.61 -7.97 -5.49
C GLY A 154 -13.95 -8.48 -6.01
N HIS A 155 -14.54 -9.45 -5.30
CA HIS A 155 -15.87 -9.98 -5.64
C HIS A 155 -16.97 -8.92 -5.51
N TYR A 156 -16.96 -8.13 -4.43
CA TYR A 156 -17.95 -7.07 -4.23
C TYR A 156 -17.84 -5.95 -5.27
N VAL A 157 -16.62 -5.59 -5.68
CA VAL A 157 -16.41 -4.61 -6.75
C VAL A 157 -17.03 -5.10 -8.07
N ILE A 158 -16.78 -6.35 -8.46
CA ILE A 158 -17.34 -6.92 -9.69
C ILE A 158 -18.87 -7.03 -9.58
N ALA A 159 -19.37 -7.46 -8.41
CA ALA A 159 -20.80 -7.59 -8.17
C ALA A 159 -21.55 -6.27 -8.30
N ASP A 160 -21.03 -5.19 -7.70
CA ASP A 160 -21.65 -3.86 -7.76
C ASP A 160 -21.68 -3.34 -9.20
N ILE A 161 -20.57 -3.47 -9.93
CA ILE A 161 -20.49 -3.06 -11.34
C ILE A 161 -21.48 -3.86 -12.22
N TYR A 162 -21.63 -5.16 -11.98
CA TYR A 162 -22.62 -5.96 -12.70
C TYR A 162 -24.05 -5.58 -12.34
N SER A 163 -24.32 -5.28 -11.08
CA SER A 163 -25.63 -4.78 -10.64
C SER A 163 -25.99 -3.47 -11.36
N ARG A 164 -25.07 -2.50 -11.40
CA ARG A 164 -25.25 -1.22 -12.13
C ARG A 164 -25.47 -1.40 -13.63
N ARG A 165 -24.94 -2.48 -14.22
CA ARG A 165 -25.13 -2.84 -15.63
C ARG A 165 -26.37 -3.71 -15.90
N GLY A 166 -27.21 -3.96 -14.89
CA GLY A 166 -28.40 -4.80 -15.02
C GLY A 166 -28.12 -6.31 -15.11
N ARG A 167 -26.87 -6.73 -14.88
CA ARG A 167 -26.39 -8.11 -14.94
C ARG A 167 -26.59 -8.81 -13.59
N ARG A 168 -27.86 -8.97 -13.21
CA ARG A 168 -28.26 -9.40 -11.85
C ARG A 168 -27.72 -10.78 -11.47
N ALA A 169 -27.82 -11.76 -12.36
CA ALA A 169 -27.36 -13.12 -12.08
C ALA A 169 -25.85 -13.17 -11.84
N GLU A 170 -25.06 -12.45 -12.65
CA GLU A 170 -23.61 -12.38 -12.42
C GLU A 170 -23.25 -11.59 -11.17
N ALA A 171 -23.99 -10.53 -10.86
CA ALA A 171 -23.79 -9.77 -9.62
C ALA A 171 -24.03 -10.63 -8.37
N GLU A 172 -25.13 -11.38 -8.34
CA GLU A 172 -25.45 -12.29 -7.24
C GLU A 172 -24.42 -13.40 -7.08
N HIS A 173 -23.94 -13.94 -8.20
CA HIS A 173 -22.89 -14.96 -8.22
C HIS A 173 -21.58 -14.43 -7.60
N GLU A 174 -21.10 -13.27 -8.03
CA GLU A 174 -19.87 -12.69 -7.47
C GLU A 174 -20.05 -12.31 -6.00
N ALA A 175 -21.19 -11.72 -5.62
CA ALA A 175 -21.46 -11.40 -4.22
C ALA A 175 -21.49 -12.67 -3.32
N ALA A 176 -21.99 -13.79 -3.83
CA ALA A 176 -21.96 -15.06 -3.12
C ALA A 176 -20.53 -15.58 -2.91
N ARG A 177 -19.65 -15.42 -3.90
CA ARG A 177 -18.22 -15.76 -3.78
C ARG A 177 -17.53 -14.91 -2.72
N GLY A 178 -17.79 -13.59 -2.69
CA GLY A 178 -17.28 -12.70 -1.66
C GLY A 178 -17.67 -13.14 -0.25
N ARG A 179 -18.96 -13.40 -0.01
CA ARG A 179 -19.48 -13.85 1.30
C ARG A 179 -18.89 -15.19 1.74
N ALA A 180 -18.65 -16.11 0.82
CA ALA A 180 -18.09 -17.42 1.13
C ALA A 180 -16.66 -17.33 1.69
N LEU A 181 -15.90 -16.31 1.28
CA LEU A 181 -14.53 -16.07 1.76
C LEU A 181 -14.49 -15.39 3.13
N GLU A 182 -15.49 -14.58 3.49
CA GLU A 182 -15.62 -13.98 4.83
C GLU A 182 -16.03 -15.00 5.90
N HIS A 183 -16.75 -16.03 5.47
CA HIS A 183 -17.25 -17.10 6.34
C HIS A 183 -16.85 -18.47 5.80
N PRO A 184 -15.54 -18.82 5.85
CA PRO A 184 -15.09 -20.11 5.35
C PRO A 184 -15.78 -21.21 6.16
N GLN A 185 -16.62 -22.00 5.48
CA GLN A 185 -17.21 -23.18 6.12
C GLN A 185 -16.05 -24.10 6.54
N LYS A 186 -15.98 -24.43 7.84
CA LYS A 186 -15.01 -25.43 8.30
C LYS A 186 -15.27 -26.72 7.53
N PRO A 187 -14.22 -27.40 7.01
CA PRO A 187 -14.41 -28.68 6.35
C PRO A 187 -15.13 -29.64 7.32
N ARG A 188 -16.19 -30.28 6.82
CA ARG A 188 -16.79 -31.42 7.53
C ARG A 188 -15.78 -32.57 7.43
N HIS A 189 -15.14 -32.89 8.56
CA HIS A 189 -14.36 -34.11 8.73
C HIS A 189 -15.29 -35.32 8.81
#